data_AF-A0A844HPQ6-F1
#
_entry.id   AF-A0A844HPQ6-F1
#
_cell.length_a   1.000
_cell.length_b   1.000
_cell.length_c   1.000
_cell.angle_alpha   90.00
_cell.angle_beta   90.00
_cell.angle_gamma   90.00
#
_symmetry.space_group_name_H-M   'P 1'
#
loop_
_entity.id
_entity.type
_entity.pdbx_description
1 polymer ?
#
loop_
_entity_poly.entity_id
_entity_poly.type
_entity_poly.pdbx_seq_one_letter_code
_entity_poly.pdbx_strand_id
1 'polypeptide(L)'
;MSDGLPAEEQVLIASLHRAALDPLGWQEFILLLEGALPGVAATLFGVDGNRRRVTYVTTGGGIGPEGLQAFADYYNTINPFTAYLVQVRPGTTRCSVMDVPDDMLLRTEFYNDWMRPQDNLAGGVALKTQTHQDRALIVAVNIRRHYRATTDQRTQSYWTGCSRM
;
A
#
# COMPACT_ATOMS: atom_id res chain seq x y z
N MET A 1 -16.69 -4.57 -20.11
CA MET A 1 -15.87 -3.59 -20.87
C MET A 1 -14.43 -3.76 -20.40
N SER A 2 -13.74 -4.79 -20.91
CA SER A 2 -12.39 -5.23 -20.48
C SER A 2 -11.44 -5.48 -21.67
N ASP A 3 -11.90 -5.27 -22.91
CA ASP A 3 -11.08 -5.46 -24.11
C ASP A 3 -10.13 -4.27 -24.26
N GLY A 4 -8.90 -4.41 -23.77
CA GLY A 4 -7.82 -3.43 -23.99
C GLY A 4 -6.71 -3.41 -22.96
N LEU A 5 -6.89 -3.99 -21.76
CA LEU A 5 -5.82 -4.03 -20.75
C LEU A 5 -4.84 -5.19 -21.03
N PRO A 6 -3.54 -5.03 -20.76
CA PRO A 6 -2.58 -6.12 -20.75
C PRO A 6 -3.04 -7.32 -19.91
N ALA A 7 -2.65 -8.53 -20.30
CA ALA A 7 -3.11 -9.77 -19.65
C ALA A 7 -2.82 -9.79 -18.12
N GLU A 8 -1.70 -9.22 -17.70
CA GLU A 8 -1.32 -9.07 -16.29
C GLU A 8 -2.29 -8.20 -15.47
N GLU A 9 -2.80 -7.10 -16.06
CA GLU A 9 -3.79 -6.24 -15.41
C GLU A 9 -5.16 -6.92 -15.34
N GLN A 10 -5.52 -7.71 -16.35
CA GLN A 10 -6.76 -8.51 -16.32
C GLN A 10 -6.73 -9.55 -15.20
N VAL A 11 -5.58 -10.21 -14.98
CA VAL A 11 -5.39 -11.16 -13.86
C VAL A 11 -5.56 -10.47 -12.51
N LEU A 12 -4.97 -9.28 -12.33
CA LEU A 12 -5.14 -8.49 -11.11
C LEU A 12 -6.61 -8.11 -10.87
N ILE A 13 -7.30 -7.64 -11.90
CA ILE A 13 -8.72 -7.26 -11.81
C ILE A 13 -9.60 -8.48 -11.49
N ALA A 14 -9.33 -9.63 -12.11
CA ALA A 14 -10.07 -10.86 -11.81
C ALA A 14 -9.86 -11.31 -10.35
N SER A 15 -8.61 -11.26 -9.87
CA SER A 15 -8.29 -11.60 -8.48
C SER A 15 -8.94 -10.64 -7.48
N LEU A 16 -8.97 -9.34 -7.78
CA LEU A 16 -9.67 -8.33 -6.98
C LEU A 16 -11.18 -8.63 -6.88
N HIS A 17 -11.85 -8.93 -7.99
CA HIS A 17 -13.28 -9.27 -7.98
C HIS A 17 -13.56 -10.53 -7.16
N ARG A 18 -12.68 -11.54 -7.24
CA ARG A 18 -12.82 -12.74 -6.41
C ARG A 18 -12.61 -12.44 -4.93
N ALA A 19 -11.61 -11.61 -4.58
CA ALA A 19 -11.37 -11.18 -3.20
C ALA A 19 -12.55 -10.37 -2.60
N ALA A 20 -13.31 -9.68 -3.45
CA ALA A 20 -14.53 -9.00 -3.04
C ALA A 20 -15.67 -9.97 -2.65
N LEU A 21 -15.67 -11.19 -3.19
CA LEU A 21 -16.68 -12.23 -2.92
C LEU A 21 -16.22 -13.22 -1.83
N ASP A 22 -14.92 -13.49 -1.74
CA ASP A 22 -14.31 -14.39 -0.77
C ASP A 22 -13.15 -13.68 -0.05
N PRO A 23 -13.28 -13.40 1.26
CA PRO A 23 -12.23 -12.75 2.04
C PRO A 23 -10.87 -13.46 2.01
N LEU A 24 -10.82 -14.77 1.77
CA LEU A 24 -9.55 -15.50 1.64
C LEU A 24 -8.78 -15.10 0.37
N GLY A 25 -9.46 -14.56 -0.64
CA GLY A 25 -8.87 -14.09 -1.90
C GLY A 25 -8.02 -12.84 -1.77
N TRP A 26 -8.13 -12.08 -0.68
CA TRP A 26 -7.33 -10.86 -0.47
C TRP A 26 -5.83 -11.12 -0.42
N GLN A 27 -5.42 -12.26 0.14
CA GLN A 27 -4.00 -12.62 0.19
C GLN A 27 -3.41 -12.81 -1.20
N GLU A 28 -4.14 -13.51 -2.07
CA GLU A 28 -3.70 -13.74 -3.44
C GLU A 28 -3.70 -12.44 -4.25
N PHE A 29 -4.70 -11.58 -4.08
CA PHE A 29 -4.71 -10.27 -4.73
C PHE A 29 -3.47 -9.44 -4.36
N ILE A 30 -3.11 -9.38 -3.08
CA ILE A 30 -1.94 -8.60 -2.63
C ILE A 30 -0.63 -9.23 -3.10
N LEU A 31 -0.52 -10.56 -3.13
CA LEU A 31 0.62 -11.27 -3.72
C LEU A 31 0.82 -10.91 -5.21
N LEU A 32 -0.26 -10.96 -5.99
CA LEU A 32 -0.22 -10.62 -7.41
C LEU A 32 0.11 -9.13 -7.62
N LEU A 33 -0.46 -8.25 -6.81
CA LEU A 33 -0.22 -6.80 -6.88
C LEU A 33 1.25 -6.48 -6.60
N GLU A 34 1.86 -7.10 -5.60
CA GLU A 34 3.28 -6.93 -5.32
C GLU A 34 4.15 -7.44 -6.47
N GLY A 35 3.84 -8.64 -7.00
CA GLY A 35 4.57 -9.21 -8.14
C GLY A 35 4.51 -8.38 -9.42
N ALA A 36 3.42 -7.63 -9.63
CA ALA A 36 3.25 -6.73 -10.76
C ALA A 36 4.02 -5.41 -10.63
N LEU A 37 4.49 -5.06 -9.43
CA LEU A 37 5.12 -3.78 -9.11
C LEU A 37 6.57 -3.96 -8.67
N PRO A 38 7.55 -3.84 -9.58
CA PRO A 38 8.96 -4.01 -9.24
C PRO A 38 9.40 -3.06 -8.13
N GLY A 39 10.05 -3.63 -7.11
CA GLY A 39 10.68 -2.85 -6.05
C GLY A 39 9.72 -2.34 -4.97
N VAL A 40 8.47 -2.78 -4.92
CA VAL A 40 7.53 -2.40 -3.85
C VAL A 40 7.23 -3.57 -2.92
N ALA A 41 6.81 -3.27 -1.70
CA ALA A 41 6.08 -4.19 -0.84
C ALA A 41 4.61 -3.74 -0.81
N ALA A 42 3.69 -4.66 -1.05
CA ALA A 42 2.25 -4.39 -0.99
C ALA A 42 1.69 -4.84 0.36
N THR A 43 0.77 -4.05 0.90
CA THR A 43 0.08 -4.33 2.16
C THR A 43 -1.40 -4.00 2.04
N LEU A 44 -2.22 -4.74 2.77
CA LEU A 44 -3.64 -4.48 2.94
C LEU A 44 -3.94 -4.34 4.43
N PHE A 45 -4.57 -3.22 4.81
CA PHE A 45 -5.02 -2.97 6.17
C PHE A 45 -6.55 -2.93 6.21
N GLY A 46 -7.15 -3.61 7.19
CA GLY A 46 -8.51 -3.30 7.63
C GLY A 46 -8.47 -2.22 8.70
N VAL A 47 -9.23 -1.14 8.52
CA VAL A 47 -9.34 -0.06 9.51
C VAL A 47 -10.77 0.05 10.02
N ASP A 48 -10.91 0.16 11.34
CA ASP A 48 -12.17 0.49 12.02
C ASP A 48 -12.15 1.98 12.40
N GLY A 49 -13.04 2.76 11.79
CA GLY A 49 -13.14 4.21 11.95
C GLY A 49 -13.49 4.65 13.37
N ASN A 50 -14.20 3.82 14.14
CA ASN A 50 -14.56 4.13 15.52
C ASN A 50 -13.38 3.91 16.49
N ARG A 51 -12.44 3.03 16.13
CA ARG A 51 -11.32 2.66 17.01
C ARG A 51 -9.97 3.19 16.54
N ARG A 52 -9.87 3.69 15.30
CA ARG A 52 -8.61 4.03 14.62
C ARG A 52 -7.57 2.91 14.76
N ARG A 53 -8.04 1.66 14.72
CA ARG A 53 -7.21 0.45 14.90
C ARG A 53 -7.16 -0.33 13.61
N VAL A 54 -5.99 -0.94 13.37
CA VAL A 54 -5.83 -1.99 12.37
C VAL A 54 -6.53 -3.24 12.89
N THR A 55 -7.53 -3.73 12.16
CA THR A 55 -8.28 -4.96 12.49
C THR A 55 -7.82 -6.17 11.71
N TYR A 56 -7.06 -5.94 10.65
CA TYR A 56 -6.53 -6.95 9.75
C TYR A 56 -5.31 -6.36 9.04
N VAL A 57 -4.26 -7.16 8.87
CA VAL A 57 -3.11 -6.77 8.05
C VAL A 57 -2.62 -7.97 7.27
N THR A 58 -2.29 -7.78 6.00
CA THR A 58 -1.56 -8.76 5.21
C THR A 58 -0.63 -8.13 4.18
N THR A 59 0.27 -8.92 3.59
CA THR A 59 1.34 -8.49 2.69
C THR A 59 1.59 -9.48 1.54
N GLY A 60 2.17 -8.99 0.45
CA GLY A 60 2.50 -9.75 -0.77
C GLY A 60 3.84 -10.48 -0.70
N GLY A 61 4.51 -10.47 0.45
CA GLY A 61 5.79 -11.13 0.68
C GLY A 61 6.93 -10.17 1.00
N GLY A 62 6.77 -8.87 0.70
CA GLY A 62 7.77 -7.84 0.97
C GLY A 62 7.99 -7.55 2.46
N ILE A 63 7.09 -8.03 3.33
CA ILE A 63 7.24 -8.01 4.79
C ILE A 63 7.12 -9.45 5.29
N GLY A 64 8.15 -9.92 6.02
CA GLY A 64 8.14 -11.27 6.60
C GLY A 64 7.15 -11.41 7.76
N PRO A 65 6.82 -12.65 8.19
CA PRO A 65 5.87 -12.90 9.27
C PRO A 65 6.22 -12.18 10.58
N GLU A 66 7.50 -12.16 10.96
CA GLU A 66 7.96 -11.45 12.17
C GLU A 66 7.76 -9.93 12.07
N GLY A 67 8.02 -9.35 10.89
CA GLY A 67 7.78 -7.94 10.62
C GLY A 67 6.30 -7.59 10.70
N LEU A 68 5.45 -8.45 10.16
CA LEU A 68 4.00 -8.29 10.18
C LEU A 68 3.45 -8.39 11.61
N GLN A 69 3.96 -9.34 12.40
CA GLN A 69 3.59 -9.51 13.81
C GLN A 69 4.01 -8.31 14.65
N ALA A 70 5.27 -7.86 14.52
CA ALA A 70 5.76 -6.67 15.22
C ALA A 70 4.93 -5.41 14.87
N PHE A 71 4.49 -5.30 13.61
CA PHE A 71 3.58 -4.24 13.20
C PHE A 71 2.24 -4.31 13.92
N ALA A 72 1.62 -5.49 13.93
CA ALA A 72 0.33 -5.72 14.56
C ALA A 72 0.38 -5.47 16.08
N ASP A 73 1.48 -5.82 16.74
CA ASP A 73 1.62 -5.71 18.19
C ASP A 73 1.90 -4.28 18.65
N TYR A 74 2.73 -3.54 17.90
CA TYR A 74 3.23 -2.24 18.37
C TYR A 74 3.28 -1.17 17.29
N TYR A 75 3.97 -1.42 16.16
CA TYR A 75 4.31 -0.34 15.23
C TYR A 75 3.10 0.30 14.53
N ASN A 76 1.95 -0.39 14.45
CA ASN A 76 0.69 0.21 13.97
C ASN A 76 0.25 1.42 14.82
N THR A 77 0.58 1.45 16.11
CA THR A 77 0.16 2.50 17.06
C THR A 77 0.97 3.79 16.91
N ILE A 78 2.23 3.67 16.49
CA ILE A 78 3.14 4.79 16.26
C ILE A 78 3.38 5.07 14.77
N ASN A 79 2.61 4.40 13.89
CA ASN A 79 2.75 4.56 12.46
C ASN A 79 2.47 6.02 12.05
N PRO A 80 3.48 6.77 11.54
CA PRO A 80 3.31 8.17 11.18
C PRO A 80 2.31 8.36 10.03
N PHE A 81 2.02 7.28 9.30
CA PHE A 81 1.10 7.28 8.18
C PHE A 81 -0.38 7.23 8.61
N THR A 82 -0.68 6.80 9.83
CA THR A 82 -2.06 6.58 10.29
C THR A 82 -2.93 7.84 10.18
N ALA A 83 -2.38 9.01 10.53
CA ALA A 83 -3.14 10.26 10.51
C ALA A 83 -3.62 10.63 9.09
N TYR A 84 -2.81 10.41 8.05
CA TYR A 84 -3.21 10.71 6.68
C TYR A 84 -4.07 9.61 6.07
N LEU A 85 -3.84 8.35 6.44
CA LEU A 85 -4.61 7.21 5.93
C LEU A 85 -6.11 7.36 6.25
N VAL A 86 -6.43 7.96 7.40
CA VAL A 86 -7.80 8.32 7.77
C VAL A 86 -8.42 9.34 6.79
N GLN A 87 -7.61 10.28 6.28
CA GLN A 87 -8.04 11.39 5.43
C GLN A 87 -8.09 11.06 3.93
N VAL A 88 -7.50 9.94 3.48
CA VAL A 88 -7.59 9.51 2.08
C VAL A 88 -9.07 9.37 1.70
N ARG A 89 -9.49 10.08 0.65
CA ARG A 89 -10.86 9.99 0.14
C ARG A 89 -11.05 8.61 -0.50
N PRO A 90 -12.15 7.89 -0.23
CA PRO A 90 -12.42 6.63 -0.90
C PRO A 90 -12.29 6.73 -2.42
N GLY A 91 -11.68 5.71 -3.03
CA GLY A 91 -11.45 5.66 -4.49
C GLY A 91 -10.35 6.60 -5.00
N THR A 92 -9.61 7.28 -4.12
CA THR A 92 -8.46 8.10 -4.51
C THR A 92 -7.16 7.51 -4.00
N THR A 93 -6.07 7.80 -4.72
CA THR A 93 -4.71 7.50 -4.29
C THR A 93 -4.07 8.73 -3.65
N ARG A 94 -3.20 8.51 -2.66
CA ARG A 94 -2.41 9.57 -2.04
C ARG A 94 -0.98 9.11 -1.84
N CYS A 95 -0.03 9.93 -2.26
CA CYS A 95 1.40 9.69 -2.05
C CYS A 95 1.81 10.14 -0.65
N SER A 96 2.48 9.27 0.09
CA SER A 96 2.82 9.50 1.49
C SER A 96 3.78 10.68 1.68
N VAL A 97 4.65 10.96 0.70
CA VAL A 97 5.66 12.04 0.81
C VAL A 97 5.04 13.44 0.90
N MET A 98 3.78 13.58 0.52
CA MET A 98 3.03 14.84 0.64
C MET A 98 2.67 15.16 2.09
N ASP A 99 2.60 14.16 2.96
CA ASP A 99 2.17 14.29 4.35
C ASP A 99 3.25 13.87 5.36
N VAL A 100 4.06 12.89 4.98
CA VAL A 100 5.19 12.39 5.76
C VAL A 100 6.42 12.43 4.87
N PRO A 101 7.09 13.60 4.81
CA PRO A 101 8.32 13.77 4.06
C PRO A 101 9.43 12.83 4.57
N ASP A 102 10.38 12.50 3.70
CA ASP A 102 11.47 11.56 4.02
C ASP A 102 12.25 11.97 5.28
N ASP A 103 12.58 13.25 5.45
CA ASP A 103 13.34 13.74 6.60
C ASP A 103 12.57 13.58 7.93
N MET A 104 11.25 13.71 7.90
CA MET A 104 10.38 13.40 9.03
C MET A 104 10.36 11.89 9.28
N LEU A 105 10.14 11.08 8.23
CA LEU A 105 10.07 9.62 8.34
C LEU A 105 11.36 9.04 8.95
N LEU A 106 12.52 9.49 8.45
CA LEU A 106 13.85 9.06 8.89
C LEU A 106 14.12 9.29 10.39
N ARG A 107 13.38 10.20 11.03
CA ARG A 107 13.51 10.52 12.47
C ARG A 107 12.59 9.69 13.35
N THR A 108 11.71 8.87 12.78
CA THR A 108 10.74 8.08 13.55
C THR A 108 11.33 6.76 14.01
N GLU A 109 10.90 6.31 15.19
CA GLU A 109 11.12 4.94 15.67
C GLU A 109 10.54 3.92 14.68
N PHE A 110 9.32 4.17 14.21
CA PHE A 110 8.64 3.36 13.20
C PHE A 110 9.52 3.07 11.98
N TYR A 111 10.21 4.08 11.45
CA TYR A 111 11.08 3.87 10.32
C TYR A 111 12.34 3.10 10.69
N ASN A 112 13.05 3.55 11.73
CA ASN A 112 14.38 3.03 12.04
C ASN A 112 14.35 1.59 12.53
N ASP A 113 13.34 1.24 13.32
CA ASP A 113 13.29 -0.02 14.05
C ASP A 113 12.37 -1.05 13.39
N TRP A 114 11.44 -0.62 12.52
CA TRP A 114 10.52 -1.52 11.83
C TRP A 114 10.54 -1.43 10.30
N MET A 115 10.32 -0.26 9.70
CA MET A 115 10.15 -0.15 8.25
C MET A 115 11.45 -0.41 7.49
N ARG A 116 12.57 0.13 7.98
CA ARG A 116 13.88 0.02 7.36
C ARG A 116 14.41 -1.43 7.33
N PRO A 117 14.27 -2.25 8.39
CA PRO A 117 14.61 -3.68 8.34
C PRO A 117 13.91 -4.48 7.23
N GLN A 118 12.75 -4.04 6.74
CA GLN A 118 12.02 -4.71 5.66
C GLN A 118 12.60 -4.38 4.27
N ASP A 119 13.90 -4.57 4.06
CA ASP A 119 14.58 -4.21 2.80
C ASP A 119 14.52 -2.71 2.46
N ASN A 120 14.67 -1.88 3.49
CA ASN A 120 14.77 -0.43 3.40
C ASN A 120 13.60 0.21 2.65
N LEU A 121 12.37 -0.23 2.97
CA LEU A 121 11.15 0.41 2.48
C LEU A 121 11.11 1.88 2.91
N ALA A 122 10.59 2.73 2.03
CA ALA A 122 10.42 4.15 2.25
C ALA A 122 9.23 4.67 1.44
N GLY A 123 8.53 5.66 1.98
CA GLY A 123 7.40 6.31 1.30
C GLY A 123 6.35 5.33 0.75
N GLY A 124 5.43 5.79 -0.07
CA GLY A 124 4.45 4.91 -0.70
C GLY A 124 3.21 5.62 -1.24
N VAL A 125 2.30 4.82 -1.77
CA VAL A 125 0.96 5.26 -2.17
C VAL A 125 -0.06 4.42 -1.43
N ALA A 126 -1.12 5.06 -0.96
CA ALA A 126 -2.26 4.38 -0.37
C ALA A 126 -3.55 4.67 -1.15
N LEU A 127 -4.39 3.64 -1.28
CA LEU A 127 -5.75 3.70 -1.77
C LEU A 127 -6.70 3.20 -0.69
N LYS A 128 -7.80 3.92 -0.47
CA LYS A 128 -8.83 3.56 0.50
C LYS A 128 -10.11 3.14 -0.22
N THR A 129 -10.73 2.06 0.22
CA THR A 129 -12.06 1.65 -0.28
C THR A 129 -13.16 2.55 0.28
N GLN A 130 -14.37 2.41 -0.26
CA GLN A 130 -15.55 2.99 0.39
C GLN A 130 -15.73 2.38 1.78
N THR A 131 -16.14 3.22 2.72
CA THR A 131 -16.45 2.80 4.08
C THR A 131 -17.78 2.06 4.09
N HIS A 132 -17.83 0.90 4.75
CA HIS A 132 -19.05 0.16 5.03
C HIS A 132 -19.09 -0.17 6.53
N GLN A 133 -20.14 0.26 7.23
CA GLN A 133 -20.28 0.09 8.70
C GLN A 133 -19.03 0.55 9.47
N ASP A 134 -18.56 1.77 9.17
CA ASP A 134 -17.34 2.38 9.72
C ASP A 134 -16.03 1.63 9.45
N ARG A 135 -16.04 0.60 8.58
CA ARG A 135 -14.84 -0.14 8.19
C ARG A 135 -14.44 0.19 6.77
N ALA A 136 -13.14 0.27 6.53
CA ALA A 136 -12.58 0.39 5.20
C ALA A 136 -11.36 -0.52 5.05
N LEU A 137 -11.04 -0.87 3.80
CA LEU A 137 -9.77 -1.46 3.46
C LEU A 137 -8.85 -0.38 2.91
N ILE A 138 -7.56 -0.52 3.19
CA ILE A 138 -6.50 0.32 2.67
C ILE A 138 -5.49 -0.58 1.99
N VAL A 139 -5.33 -0.40 0.69
CA VAL A 139 -4.21 -0.98 -0.07
C VAL A 139 -3.08 0.04 -0.04
N ALA A 140 -1.91 -0.35 0.45
CA ALA A 140 -0.73 0.50 0.40
C ALA A 140 0.44 -0.23 -0.27
N VAL A 141 1.23 0.53 -1.03
CA VAL A 141 2.49 0.06 -1.59
C VAL A 141 3.60 0.96 -1.09
N ASN A 142 4.65 0.36 -0.53
CA ASN A 142 5.84 1.07 -0.09
C ASN A 142 7.01 0.71 -1.01
N ILE A 143 7.84 1.68 -1.38
CA ILE A 143 8.94 1.44 -2.31
C ILE A 143 10.23 1.14 -1.56
N ARG A 144 11.00 0.15 -2.03
CA ARG A 144 12.37 -0.07 -1.58
C ARG A 144 13.21 1.13 -1.98
N ARG A 145 13.95 1.72 -1.05
CA ARG A 145 14.67 2.98 -1.29
C ARG A 145 15.60 2.93 -2.51
N HIS A 146 16.19 1.77 -2.81
CA HIS A 146 17.07 1.59 -3.97
C HIS A 146 16.33 1.52 -5.33
N TYR A 147 15.00 1.32 -5.35
CA TYR A 147 14.17 1.35 -6.56
C TYR A 147 13.56 2.74 -6.86
N ARG A 148 13.66 3.69 -5.92
CA ARG A 148 12.93 4.97 -5.98
C ARG A 148 13.18 5.75 -7.27
N ALA A 149 14.45 5.93 -7.65
CA ALA A 149 14.80 6.69 -8.84
C ALA A 149 14.19 6.10 -10.12
N THR A 150 14.20 4.77 -10.25
CA THR A 150 13.62 4.06 -11.40
C THR A 150 12.10 4.22 -11.43
N THR A 151 11.43 4.12 -10.29
CA THR A 151 9.98 4.29 -10.20
C THR A 151 9.56 5.72 -10.51
N ASP A 152 10.25 6.72 -9.96
CA ASP A 152 9.98 8.14 -10.23
C ASP A 152 10.10 8.45 -11.74
N GLN A 153 11.14 7.93 -12.39
CA GLN A 153 11.34 8.07 -13.84
C GLN A 153 10.20 7.42 -14.66
N ARG A 154 9.77 6.21 -14.27
CA ARG A 154 8.63 5.53 -14.93
C ARG A 154 7.35 6.33 -14.76
N THR A 155 7.02 6.76 -13.54
CA THR A 155 5.82 7.56 -13.27
C THR A 155 5.81 8.86 -14.07
N GLN A 156 6.94 9.58 -14.15
CA GLN A 156 7.04 10.82 -14.90
C GLN A 156 6.81 10.62 -16.41
N SER A 157 7.30 9.50 -16.98
CA SER A 157 7.08 9.16 -18.38
C SER A 157 5.59 8.95 -18.74
N TYR A 158 4.80 8.34 -17.85
CA TYR A 158 3.35 8.16 -18.02
C TYR A 158 2.60 9.50 -17.96
N TRP A 159 2.96 10.41 -17.04
CA TRP A 159 2.35 11.75 -16.94
C TRP A 159 2.64 12.61 -18.17
N THR A 160 3.87 12.57 -18.70
CA THR A 160 4.21 13.29 -19.95
C THR A 160 3.58 12.66 -21.20
N GLY A 161 3.33 11.34 -21.18
CA GLY A 161 2.66 10.61 -22.26
C GLY A 161 1.17 10.95 -22.35
N CYS A 162 0.47 11.04 -21.23
CA CYS A 162 -0.94 11.48 -21.18
C CYS A 162 -1.13 12.97 -21.47
N SER A 163 -0.10 13.82 -21.29
CA SER A 163 -0.18 15.26 -21.58
C SER A 163 0.05 15.60 -23.06
N ARG A 164 0.24 14.59 -23.92
CA ARG A 164 0.46 14.74 -25.37
C ARG A 164 -0.67 14.13 -26.24
N MET A 165 -1.78 13.71 -25.65
CA MET A 165 -3.04 13.39 -26.36
C MET A 165 -4.08 14.46 -26.05
#